data_AF-E2A8X5-F1
#
_entry.id   AF-E2A8X5-F1
#
_cell.length_a   1.000
_cell.length_b   1.000
_cell.length_c   1.000
_cell.angle_alpha   90.00
_cell.angle_beta   90.00
_cell.angle_gamma   90.00
#
_symmetry.space_group_name_H-M   'P 1'
#
loop_
_entity.id
_entity.type
_entity.pdbx_description
1 polymer ?
#
loop_
_entity_poly.entity_id
_entity_poly.type
_entity_poly.pdbx_seq_one_letter_code
_entity_poly.pdbx_strand_id
1 'polypeptide(L)'
;KTLLNTVRNIQLIQIDDGEIWYKGIIFNLDSMNLNDYLERFNKIVIDINIDGLPISKSSSSKFWPILGRLVWSKNEPFIISIYKGNKDPNIQDFLHSFVREIEYLQENGYIRNG
;
A
#
# COMPACT_ATOMS: atom_id res chain seq x y z
N LYS A 1 -26.28 2.75 9.26
CA LYS A 1 -24.83 3.00 9.09
C LYS A 1 -24.54 3.06 7.59
N THR A 2 -24.34 4.25 7.05
CA THR A 2 -23.94 4.46 5.65
C THR A 2 -22.45 4.79 5.64
N LEU A 3 -21.67 4.05 4.86
CA LEU A 3 -20.25 4.36 4.62
C LEU A 3 -20.21 5.68 3.84
N LEU A 4 -19.85 6.78 4.50
CA LEU A 4 -19.70 8.09 3.87
C LEU A 4 -18.46 8.09 2.97
N ASN A 5 -18.70 8.26 1.68
CA ASN A 5 -17.77 8.82 0.70
C ASN A 5 -16.45 8.05 0.47
N THR A 6 -16.54 6.77 0.11
CA THR A 6 -15.43 6.09 -0.56
C THR A 6 -15.30 6.65 -1.99
N VAL A 7 -14.08 7.05 -2.39
CA VAL A 7 -13.77 7.44 -3.76
C VAL A 7 -14.27 6.35 -4.71
N ARG A 8 -15.24 6.69 -5.57
CA ARG A 8 -15.96 5.72 -6.42
C ARG A 8 -15.16 5.23 -7.63
N ASN A 9 -14.02 5.85 -7.91
CA ASN A 9 -13.17 5.50 -9.03
C ASN A 9 -11.86 4.90 -8.51
N ILE A 10 -11.90 3.59 -8.28
CA ILE A 10 -10.74 2.79 -7.91
C ILE A 10 -10.07 2.39 -9.23
N GLN A 11 -8.86 2.89 -9.49
CA GLN A 11 -8.06 2.42 -10.61
C GLN A 11 -7.52 1.03 -10.26
N LEU A 12 -8.10 0.01 -10.89
CA LEU A 12 -7.65 -1.38 -10.79
C LEU A 12 -6.69 -1.68 -11.95
N ILE A 13 -5.55 -2.25 -11.63
CA ILE A 13 -4.57 -2.75 -12.60
C ILE A 13 -4.89 -4.23 -12.82
N GLN A 14 -5.26 -4.60 -14.04
CA GLN A 14 -5.53 -5.99 -14.40
C GLN A 14 -4.22 -6.74 -14.63
N ILE A 15 -4.06 -7.92 -14.04
CA ILE A 15 -2.86 -8.75 -14.17
C ILE A 15 -3.29 -10.21 -14.25
N ASP A 16 -3.08 -10.84 -15.41
CA ASP A 16 -3.51 -12.21 -15.70
C ASP A 16 -4.97 -12.49 -15.29
N ASP A 17 -5.17 -13.40 -14.33
CA ASP A 17 -6.47 -13.82 -13.78
C ASP A 17 -6.84 -13.06 -12.47
N GLY A 18 -6.28 -11.88 -12.25
CA GLY A 18 -6.45 -11.11 -11.02
C GLY A 18 -6.34 -9.60 -11.21
N GLU A 19 -6.53 -8.90 -10.10
CA GLU A 19 -6.62 -7.44 -10.06
C GLU A 19 -5.74 -6.91 -8.93
N ILE A 20 -5.06 -5.80 -9.21
CA ILE A 20 -4.33 -5.02 -8.21
C ILE A 20 -5.01 -3.70 -7.99
N TRP A 21 -5.23 -3.39 -6.72
CA TRP A 21 -5.47 -2.03 -6.28
C TRP A 21 -4.21 -1.47 -5.65
N TYR A 22 -3.61 -0.48 -6.31
CA TYR A 22 -2.46 0.25 -5.78
C TYR A 22 -2.92 1.55 -5.14
N LYS A 23 -2.76 1.66 -3.81
CA LYS A 23 -3.09 2.87 -3.04
C LYS A 23 -1.89 3.81 -2.96
N GLY A 24 -0.68 3.26 -2.80
CA GLY A 24 0.58 4.00 -2.77
C GLY A 24 0.98 4.52 -1.39
N ILE A 25 2.28 4.71 -1.19
CA ILE A 25 2.89 5.19 0.04
C ILE A 25 2.60 6.67 0.23
N ILE A 26 2.81 7.49 -0.80
CA ILE A 26 2.59 8.95 -0.76
C ILE A 26 1.15 9.25 -0.34
N PHE A 27 0.18 8.59 -0.97
CA PHE A 27 -1.23 8.75 -0.62
C PHE A 27 -1.49 8.44 0.87
N ASN A 28 -0.88 7.38 1.40
CA ASN A 28 -1.02 7.05 2.81
C ASN A 28 -0.34 8.10 3.71
N LEU A 29 0.86 8.56 3.37
CA LEU A 29 1.57 9.60 4.12
C LEU A 29 0.83 10.94 4.13
N ASP A 30 0.27 11.35 2.99
CA ASP A 30 -0.54 12.57 2.84
C ASP A 30 -1.79 12.51 3.73
N SER A 31 -2.35 11.32 3.94
CA SER A 31 -3.51 11.12 4.80
C SER A 31 -3.20 11.12 6.31
N MET A 32 -1.92 11.13 6.70
CA MET A 32 -1.48 11.06 8.09
C MET A 32 -1.06 12.43 8.63
N ASN A 33 -1.29 12.65 9.93
CA ASN A 33 -0.65 13.77 10.62
C ASN A 33 0.80 13.38 10.97
N LEU A 34 1.75 13.90 10.18
CA LEU A 34 3.17 13.61 10.33
C LEU A 34 3.96 14.73 11.02
N ASN A 35 3.34 15.79 11.51
CA ASN A 35 4.05 16.96 12.07
C ASN A 35 5.02 16.57 13.19
N ASP A 36 4.49 16.02 14.28
CA ASP A 36 5.28 15.60 15.45
C ASP A 36 6.31 14.52 15.08
N TYR A 37 5.98 13.66 14.13
CA TYR A 37 6.85 12.60 13.65
C TYR A 37 8.07 13.17 12.92
N LEU A 38 7.84 14.06 11.95
CA LEU A 38 8.88 14.66 11.14
C LEU A 38 9.75 15.62 11.96
N GLU A 39 9.15 16.40 12.87
CA GLU A 39 9.90 17.25 13.81
C GLU A 39 10.85 16.42 14.69
N ARG A 40 10.40 15.26 15.15
CA ARG A 40 11.19 14.40 16.05
C ARG A 40 12.28 13.60 15.34
N PHE A 41 11.97 13.02 14.17
CA PHE A 41 12.84 12.03 13.54
C PHE A 41 13.58 12.55 12.32
N ASN A 42 13.09 13.62 11.68
CA ASN A 42 13.64 14.22 10.46
C ASN A 42 13.89 13.22 9.30
N LYS A 43 13.20 12.08 9.33
CA LYS A 43 13.23 11.03 8.30
C LYS A 43 11.96 10.20 8.40
N ILE A 44 11.57 9.60 7.28
CA ILE A 44 10.49 8.63 7.22
C ILE A 44 11.10 7.24 7.12
N VAL A 45 10.72 6.37 8.05
CA VAL A 45 11.10 4.95 8.02
C VAL A 45 9.83 4.13 8.09
N ILE A 46 9.66 3.22 7.12
CA ILE A 46 8.46 2.38 6.98
C ILE A 46 8.91 0.92 6.97
N ASP A 47 8.35 0.13 7.88
CA ASP A 47 8.43 -1.33 7.80
C ASP A 47 7.46 -1.82 6.72
N ILE A 48 7.94 -2.65 5.80
CA ILE A 48 7.14 -3.23 4.73
C ILE A 48 6.88 -4.70 5.02
N ASN A 49 5.62 -5.11 4.92
CA ASN A 49 5.22 -6.50 5.00
C ASN A 49 4.45 -6.87 3.73
N ILE A 50 4.85 -7.98 3.11
CA ILE A 50 4.21 -8.54 1.92
C ILE A 50 3.82 -9.96 2.30
N ASP A 51 2.54 -10.19 2.55
CA ASP A 51 2.02 -11.50 2.95
C ASP A 51 1.18 -12.09 1.82
N GLY A 52 1.20 -13.41 1.69
CA GLY A 52 0.34 -14.17 0.78
C GLY A 52 -0.63 -14.98 1.62
N LEU A 53 -1.76 -14.39 2.01
CA LEU A 53 -2.74 -15.07 2.86
C LEU A 53 -3.81 -15.74 2.00
N PRO A 54 -4.07 -17.05 2.16
CA PRO A 54 -5.28 -17.67 1.63
C PRO A 54 -6.51 -17.03 2.31
N ILE A 55 -7.41 -16.41 1.55
CA ILE A 55 -8.60 -15.72 2.12
C ILE A 55 -9.55 -16.74 2.78
N SER A 56 -9.60 -17.96 2.26
CA SER A 56 -10.39 -19.04 2.85
C SER A 56 -9.84 -20.41 2.47
N LYS A 57 -10.11 -21.42 3.30
CA LYS A 57 -9.76 -22.82 3.03
C LYS A 57 -10.61 -23.45 1.89
N SER A 58 -11.68 -22.79 1.46
CA SER A 58 -12.64 -23.32 0.48
C SER A 58 -12.71 -22.53 -0.83
N SER A 59 -11.98 -21.42 -0.96
CA SER A 59 -11.88 -20.65 -2.21
C SER A 59 -10.46 -20.69 -2.74
N SER A 60 -10.31 -20.87 -4.05
CA SER A 60 -9.02 -20.69 -4.75
C SER A 60 -8.54 -19.24 -4.78
N SER A 61 -9.29 -18.30 -4.22
CA SER A 61 -8.94 -16.87 -4.23
C SER A 61 -7.72 -16.62 -3.34
N LYS A 62 -6.67 -16.10 -3.97
CA LYS A 62 -5.45 -15.60 -3.36
C LYS A 62 -5.59 -14.10 -3.07
N PHE A 63 -5.00 -13.67 -1.96
CA PHE A 63 -4.96 -12.28 -1.54
C PHE A 63 -3.60 -11.94 -0.99
N TRP A 64 -3.00 -10.91 -1.59
CA TRP A 64 -1.64 -10.50 -1.27
C TRP A 64 -1.63 -9.00 -1.00
N PRO A 65 -1.64 -8.57 0.28
CA PRO A 65 -1.46 -7.18 0.62
C PRO A 65 0.03 -6.81 0.68
N ILE A 66 0.34 -5.60 0.24
CA ILE A 66 1.55 -4.88 0.66
C ILE A 66 1.10 -3.92 1.77
N LEU A 67 1.65 -4.11 2.96
CA LEU A 67 1.39 -3.29 4.13
C LEU A 67 2.62 -2.47 4.47
N GLY A 68 2.40 -1.23 4.88
CA GLY A 68 3.41 -0.34 5.45
C GLY A 68 3.10 -0.02 6.90
N ARG A 69 4.12 0.22 7.73
CA ARG A 69 3.97 0.76 9.08
C ARG A 69 5.06 1.78 9.36
N LEU A 70 4.69 2.97 9.82
CA LEU A 70 5.66 3.98 10.25
C LEU A 70 6.40 3.49 11.50
N VAL A 71 7.72 3.36 11.39
CA VAL A 71 8.58 2.96 12.51
C VAL A 71 8.61 4.08 13.55
N TRP A 72 8.60 3.72 14.83
CA TRP A 72 8.52 4.64 15.98
C TRP A 72 7.22 5.44 16.09
N SER A 73 6.22 5.12 15.26
CA SER A 73 4.85 5.59 15.43
C SER A 73 3.98 4.54 16.13
N LYS A 74 2.90 5.00 16.77
CA LYS A 74 1.80 4.14 17.25
C LYS A 74 0.75 3.86 16.18
N ASN A 75 1.00 4.27 14.93
CA ASN A 75 0.08 4.04 13.82
C ASN A 75 -0.05 2.54 13.52
N GLU A 76 -1.29 2.14 13.26
CA GLU A 76 -1.59 0.82 12.71
C GLU A 76 -0.99 0.64 11.31
N PRO A 77 -0.70 -0.60 10.88
CA PRO A 77 -0.32 -0.87 9.51
C PRO A 77 -1.34 -0.32 8.51
N PHE A 78 -0.85 0.25 7.42
CA PHE A 78 -1.66 0.80 6.33
C PHE A 78 -1.44 0.00 5.05
N ILE A 79 -2.48 -0.08 4.24
CA ILE A 79 -2.46 -0.80 2.96
C ILE A 79 -1.79 0.07 1.89
N ILE A 80 -0.74 -0.45 1.27
CA ILE A 80 -0.07 0.18 0.12
C ILE A 80 -0.62 -0.39 -1.19
N SER A 81 -0.79 -1.70 -1.26
CA SER A 81 -1.32 -2.40 -2.43
C SER A 81 -2.09 -3.64 -2.00
N ILE A 82 -3.04 -4.07 -2.82
CA ILE A 82 -3.75 -5.33 -2.68
C ILE A 82 -3.80 -6.01 -4.03
N TYR A 83 -3.34 -7.26 -4.09
CA TYR A 83 -3.70 -8.16 -5.17
C TYR A 83 -4.80 -9.12 -4.74
N LYS A 84 -5.74 -9.38 -5.65
CA LYS A 84 -6.75 -10.42 -5.53
C LYS A 84 -6.86 -11.18 -6.86
N GLY A 85 -6.74 -12.49 -6.82
CA GLY A 85 -6.93 -13.34 -8.01
C GLY A 85 -7.13 -14.79 -7.64
N ASN A 86 -7.24 -15.67 -8.64
CA ASN A 86 -7.40 -17.12 -8.43
C ASN A 86 -6.08 -17.90 -8.38
N LYS A 87 -4.97 -17.22 -8.68
CA LYS A 87 -3.61 -17.77 -8.70
C LYS A 87 -2.67 -16.81 -7.98
N ASP A 88 -1.46 -17.26 -7.67
CA ASP A 88 -0.42 -16.36 -7.18
C ASP A 88 -0.04 -15.39 -8.31
N PRO A 89 0.17 -14.10 -8.02
CA PRO A 89 0.47 -13.12 -9.05
C PRO A 89 1.89 -13.32 -9.57
N ASN A 90 2.15 -12.88 -10.79
CA ASN A 90 3.52 -12.61 -11.20
C ASN A 90 4.12 -11.55 -10.25
N ILE A 91 5.22 -11.90 -9.57
CA ILE A 91 5.81 -11.05 -8.54
C ILE A 91 6.32 -9.72 -9.10
N GLN A 92 6.78 -9.69 -10.36
CA GLN A 92 7.28 -8.47 -11.00
C GLN A 92 6.13 -7.50 -11.25
N ASP A 93 5.03 -7.99 -11.81
CA ASP A 93 3.84 -7.16 -12.07
C ASP A 93 3.19 -6.70 -10.76
N PHE A 94 3.19 -7.55 -9.73
CA PHE A 94 2.68 -7.21 -8.40
C PHE A 94 3.47 -6.10 -7.71
N LEU A 95 4.80 -6.16 -7.79
CA LEU A 95 5.68 -5.18 -7.15
C LEU A 95 5.96 -3.96 -8.01
N HIS A 96 5.59 -3.96 -9.29
CA HIS A 96 5.97 -2.91 -10.24
C HIS A 96 5.65 -1.49 -9.74
N SER A 97 4.38 -1.23 -9.40
CA SER A 97 3.96 0.08 -8.91
C SER A 97 4.60 0.45 -7.57
N PHE A 98 4.83 -0.54 -6.71
CA PHE A 98 5.46 -0.37 -5.41
C PHE A 98 6.93 0.05 -5.53
N VAL A 99 7.70 -0.70 -6.32
CA VAL A 99 9.12 -0.42 -6.56
C VAL A 99 9.29 0.95 -7.21
N ARG A 100 8.48 1.27 -8.22
CA ARG A 100 8.54 2.57 -8.91
C ARG A 100 8.30 3.75 -7.96
N GLU A 101 7.34 3.63 -7.04
CA GLU A 101 7.09 4.70 -6.06
C GLU A 101 8.23 4.81 -5.03
N ILE A 102 8.80 3.68 -4.59
CA ILE A 102 9.96 3.68 -3.71
C ILE A 102 11.17 4.32 -4.38
N GLU A 103 11.48 3.98 -5.63
CA GLU A 103 12.55 4.59 -6.42
C GLU A 103 12.37 6.11 -6.50
N TYR A 104 11.16 6.54 -6.89
CA TYR A 104 10.80 7.96 -6.92
C TYR A 104 11.01 8.65 -5.56
N LEU A 105 10.57 8.04 -4.46
CA LEU A 105 10.72 8.59 -3.10
C LEU A 105 12.18 8.62 -2.62
N GLN A 106 13.00 7.65 -3.01
CA GLN A 106 14.43 7.63 -2.68
C GLN A 106 15.18 8.74 -3.44
N GLU A 107 14.81 8.98 -4.70
CA GLU A 107 15.44 10.01 -5.54
C GLU A 107 14.99 11.43 -5.20
N ASN A 108 13.69 11.63 -4.95
CA ASN A 108 13.08 12.97 -4.84
C ASN A 108 12.72 13.35 -3.40
N GLY A 109 12.74 12.40 -2.47
CA GLY A 109 12.20 12.56 -1.13
C GLY A 109 10.67 12.63 -1.11
N TYR A 110 10.12 12.74 0.10
CA TYR A 110 8.69 13.00 0.32
C TYR A 110 8.47 14.50 0.55
N ILE A 111 7.59 15.10 -0.25
CA ILE A 111 7.16 16.49 -0.10
C ILE A 111 5.68 16.48 0.27
N ARG A 112 5.36 16.96 1.47
CA ARG A 112 3.98 17.11 1.91
C ARG A 112 3.38 18.34 1.23
N ASN A 113 2.41 18.12 0.37
CA ASN A 113 1.59 19.21 -0.15
C ASN A 113 0.62 19.64 0.96
N GLY A 114 0.65 20.92 1.33
CA GLY A 114 -0.15 21.51 2.40
C GLY A 114 -1.66 21.45 2.15
#